data_AF-A0A920TLD1-F1
#
_entry.id   AF-A0A920TLD1-F1
#
_cell.length_a   1.000
_cell.length_b   1.000
_cell.length_c   1.000
_cell.angle_alpha   90.00
_cell.angle_beta   90.00
_cell.angle_gamma   90.00
#
_symmetry.space_group_name_H-M   'P 1'
#
loop_
_entity.id
_entity.type
_entity.pdbx_description
1 polymer ?
#
loop_
_entity_poly.entity_id
_entity_poly.type
_entity_poly.pdbx_seq_one_letter_code
_entity_poly.pdbx_strand_id
1 'polypeptide(L)'
;MAKLLNYGLSDIMLRYPNTLVFGEDVAQKGGVYHVTADLHSQFGMRRVFNSPLDETSIIGSAIGFAHNGFVPIPEIQFLAYFHNAEDQLRGEASTLAFFSEGQFMNPMVLRVPGVGVSERIWWPFS
;
A
#
# COMPACT_ATOMS: atom_id res chain seq x y z
N MET A 1 -4.02 -12.94 -12.92
CA MET A 1 -4.48 -11.78 -12.12
C MET A 1 -3.34 -10.83 -11.75
N ALA A 2 -2.29 -11.27 -11.06
CA ALA A 2 -1.15 -10.41 -10.63
C ALA A 2 -0.57 -9.52 -11.75
N LYS A 3 -0.35 -10.08 -12.94
CA LYS A 3 0.16 -9.33 -14.11
C LYS A 3 -0.77 -8.19 -14.56
N LEU A 4 -2.08 -8.36 -14.46
CA LEU A 4 -3.05 -7.30 -14.80
C LEU A 4 -3.03 -6.17 -13.76
N LEU A 5 -2.86 -6.52 -12.48
CA LEU A 5 -2.67 -5.53 -11.43
C LEU A 5 -1.37 -4.74 -11.62
N ASN A 6 -0.28 -5.41 -12.01
CA ASN A 6 0.99 -4.75 -12.33
C ASN A 6 0.85 -3.76 -13.50
N TYR A 7 0.14 -4.16 -14.57
CA TYR A 7 -0.14 -3.27 -15.70
C TYR A 7 -0.99 -2.06 -15.30
N GLY A 8 -2.02 -2.26 -14.48
CA GLY A 8 -2.81 -1.16 -13.93
C GLY A 8 -1.97 -0.20 -13.07
N LEU A 9 -1.10 -0.73 -12.21
CA LEU A 9 -0.17 0.10 -11.44
C LEU A 9 0.77 0.89 -12.34
N SER A 10 1.33 0.25 -13.37
CA SER A 10 2.23 0.91 -14.32
C SER A 10 1.53 2.06 -15.04
N ASP A 11 0.29 1.87 -15.51
CA ASP A 11 -0.49 2.91 -16.17
C ASP A 11 -0.80 4.10 -15.23
N ILE A 12 -1.21 3.80 -14.00
CA ILE A 12 -1.42 4.83 -12.96
C ILE A 12 -0.13 5.60 -12.71
N MET A 13 1.01 4.91 -12.55
CA MET A 13 2.29 5.54 -12.27
C MET A 13 2.81 6.37 -13.46
N LEU A 14 2.49 6.00 -14.69
CA LEU A 14 2.79 6.80 -15.88
C LEU A 14 1.91 8.06 -15.96
N ARG A 15 0.62 7.92 -15.64
CA ARG A 15 -0.35 9.03 -15.71
C ARG A 15 -0.19 10.04 -14.59
N TYR A 16 0.14 9.58 -13.39
CA TYR A 16 0.23 10.40 -12.18
C TYR A 16 1.66 10.40 -11.64
N PRO A 17 2.44 11.47 -11.89
CA PRO A 17 3.85 11.53 -11.49
C PRO A 17 4.05 11.59 -9.97
N ASN A 18 3.02 12.02 -9.24
CA ASN A 18 2.94 12.08 -7.79
C ASN A 18 2.45 10.76 -7.15
N THR A 19 2.32 9.66 -7.91
CA THR A 19 2.01 8.35 -7.33
C THR A 19 3.24 7.70 -6.71
N LEU A 20 3.06 7.15 -5.51
CA LEU A 20 4.05 6.39 -4.76
C LEU A 20 3.54 4.97 -4.52
N VAL A 21 4.40 3.96 -4.64
CA VAL A 21 4.09 2.56 -4.35
C VAL A 21 5.10 2.06 -3.33
N PHE A 22 4.65 1.61 -2.17
CA PHE A 22 5.57 1.17 -1.12
C PHE A 22 4.91 0.15 -0.20
N GLY A 23 5.75 -0.55 0.56
CA GLY A 23 5.31 -1.62 1.45
C GLY A 23 6.47 -2.58 1.71
N GLU A 24 6.16 -3.69 2.35
CA GLU A 24 7.15 -4.72 2.65
C GLU A 24 7.55 -5.46 1.38
N ASP A 25 8.86 -5.48 1.07
CA ASP A 25 9.41 -6.17 -0.09
C ASP A 25 8.84 -5.76 -1.47
N VAL A 26 8.19 -4.61 -1.55
CA VAL A 26 7.51 -4.10 -2.76
C VAL A 26 8.48 -3.64 -3.85
N ALA A 27 9.69 -3.21 -3.48
CA ALA A 27 10.66 -2.61 -4.40
C ALA A 27 11.41 -3.65 -5.25
N GLN A 28 12.68 -3.95 -4.95
CA GLN A 28 13.48 -4.82 -5.83
C GLN A 28 12.96 -6.26 -5.90
N LYS A 29 12.30 -6.75 -4.83
CA LYS A 29 11.71 -8.09 -4.79
C LYS A 29 10.38 -8.18 -5.54
N GLY A 30 9.71 -7.04 -5.80
CA GLY A 30 8.46 -6.98 -6.57
C GLY A 30 7.23 -7.46 -5.79
N GLY A 31 7.31 -7.50 -4.46
CA GLY A 31 6.28 -8.01 -3.56
C GLY A 31 6.25 -9.53 -3.52
N VAL A 32 5.71 -10.10 -2.44
CA VAL A 32 5.65 -11.57 -2.24
C VAL A 32 4.87 -12.28 -3.36
N TYR A 33 3.84 -11.63 -3.88
CA TYR A 33 3.02 -12.13 -4.99
C TYR A 33 3.48 -11.63 -6.37
N HIS A 34 4.65 -10.99 -6.46
CA HIS A 34 5.23 -10.44 -7.69
C HIS A 34 4.33 -9.42 -8.41
N VAL A 35 3.42 -8.75 -7.70
CA VAL A 35 2.50 -7.79 -8.32
C VAL A 35 3.19 -6.46 -8.65
N THR A 36 4.25 -6.11 -7.94
CA THR A 36 5.02 -4.87 -8.16
C THR A 36 6.36 -5.13 -8.86
N ALA A 37 6.52 -6.31 -9.46
CA ALA A 37 7.68 -6.67 -10.26
C ALA A 37 8.01 -5.58 -11.30
N ASP A 38 9.31 -5.32 -11.46
CA ASP A 38 9.91 -4.34 -12.38
C ASP A 38 9.53 -2.86 -12.16
N LEU A 39 8.56 -2.53 -11.29
CA LEU A 39 8.15 -1.14 -11.05
C LEU A 39 9.30 -0.30 -10.48
N HIS A 40 10.09 -0.88 -9.55
CA HIS A 40 11.28 -0.20 -9.01
C HIS A 40 12.30 0.12 -10.11
N SER A 41 12.53 -0.80 -11.05
CA SER A 41 13.46 -0.56 -12.16
C SER A 41 12.95 0.51 -13.13
N GLN A 42 11.62 0.61 -13.32
CA GLN A 42 11.00 1.54 -14.25
C GLN A 42 10.89 2.97 -13.69
N PHE A 43 10.50 3.11 -12.42
CA PHE A 43 10.16 4.41 -11.82
C PHE A 43 11.17 4.89 -10.78
N GLY A 44 12.11 4.03 -10.38
CA GLY A 44 13.17 4.34 -9.43
C GLY A 44 12.73 4.41 -7.97
N MET A 45 13.73 4.45 -7.10
CA MET A 45 13.56 4.38 -5.63
C MET A 45 12.73 5.53 -5.05
N ARG A 46 12.65 6.68 -5.75
CA ARG A 46 11.85 7.83 -5.30
C ARG A 46 10.35 7.59 -5.35
N ARG A 47 9.91 6.60 -6.12
CA ARG A 47 8.50 6.29 -6.37
C ARG A 47 8.10 4.89 -5.98
N VAL A 48 9.05 3.95 -5.97
CA VAL A 48 8.83 2.59 -5.51
C VAL A 48 9.89 2.25 -4.48
N PHE A 49 9.51 2.01 -3.23
CA PHE A 49 10.47 1.75 -2.15
C PHE A 49 9.91 0.81 -1.08
N ASN A 50 10.83 0.19 -0.32
CA ASN A 50 10.45 -0.65 0.81
C ASN A 50 10.21 0.20 2.06
N SER A 51 9.19 -0.15 2.84
CA SER A 51 8.93 0.41 4.16
C SER A 51 9.49 -0.47 5.28
N PRO A 52 9.56 0.03 6.53
CA PRO A 52 9.73 -0.83 7.71
C PRO A 52 8.60 -1.88 7.84
N LEU A 53 8.88 -2.95 8.59
CA LEU A 53 7.94 -4.02 8.98
C LEU A 53 7.01 -3.53 10.11
N ASP A 54 6.16 -2.56 9.80
CA ASP A 54 5.11 -2.06 10.71
C ASP A 54 3.98 -1.43 9.91
N GLU A 55 2.81 -2.07 9.92
CA GLU A 55 1.64 -1.66 9.16
C GLU A 55 1.14 -0.27 9.61
N THR A 56 1.30 0.07 10.89
CA THR A 56 0.92 1.38 11.42
C THR A 56 1.78 2.48 10.79
N SER A 57 3.10 2.26 10.73
CA SER A 57 4.03 3.16 10.07
C SER A 57 3.77 3.28 8.57
N ILE A 58 3.39 2.20 7.90
CA ILE A 58 3.02 2.20 6.47
C ILE A 58 1.81 3.10 6.23
N ILE A 59 0.73 2.91 6.98
CA ILE A 59 -0.49 3.72 6.83
C ILE A 59 -0.25 5.16 7.23
N GLY A 60 0.42 5.42 8.36
CA GLY A 60 0.75 6.78 8.80
C GLY A 60 1.60 7.54 7.77
N SER A 61 2.59 6.87 7.17
CA SER A 61 3.38 7.45 6.08
C SER A 61 2.52 7.76 4.86
N ALA A 62 1.59 6.87 4.51
CA ALA A 62 0.67 7.10 3.40
C ALA A 62 -0.22 8.34 3.64
N ILE A 63 -0.78 8.50 4.84
CA ILE A 63 -1.55 9.69 5.22
C ILE A 63 -0.67 10.95 5.08
N GLY A 64 0.56 10.91 5.58
CA GLY A 64 1.51 12.02 5.44
C GLY A 64 1.82 12.38 3.98
N PHE A 65 2.04 11.37 3.11
CA PHE A 65 2.25 11.61 1.68
C PHE A 65 1.01 12.18 1.00
N ALA A 66 -0.17 11.66 1.32
CA ALA A 66 -1.45 12.18 0.86
C ALA A 66 -1.62 13.67 1.19
N HIS A 67 -1.31 14.07 2.42
CA HIS A 67 -1.37 15.48 2.83
C HIS A 67 -0.38 16.37 2.06
N ASN A 68 0.75 15.81 1.61
CA ASN A 68 1.74 16.50 0.78
C ASN A 68 1.43 16.45 -0.72
N GLY A 69 0.22 16.03 -1.11
CA GLY A 69 -0.23 16.05 -2.50
C GLY A 69 0.23 14.85 -3.34
N PHE A 70 0.72 13.79 -2.71
CA PHE A 70 1.01 12.53 -3.39
C PHE A 70 -0.23 11.62 -3.43
N VAL A 71 -0.20 10.64 -4.33
CA VAL A 71 -1.19 9.54 -4.40
C VAL A 71 -0.49 8.26 -3.94
N PRO A 72 -0.52 7.95 -2.64
CA PRO A 72 0.18 6.80 -2.10
C PRO A 72 -0.62 5.51 -2.34
N ILE A 73 0.09 4.46 -2.73
CA ILE A 73 -0.44 3.11 -2.94
C ILE A 73 0.37 2.15 -2.03
N PRO A 74 0.12 2.16 -0.71
CA PRO A 74 0.76 1.24 0.20
C PRO A 74 0.27 -0.20 -0.02
N GLU A 75 1.14 -1.18 0.20
CA GLU A 75 0.82 -2.61 0.22
C GLU A 75 1.15 -3.22 1.58
N ILE A 76 0.15 -3.87 2.18
CA ILE A 76 0.31 -4.71 3.38
C ILE A 76 0.38 -6.16 2.93
N GLN A 77 1.36 -6.92 3.41
CA GLN A 77 1.66 -8.27 2.92
C GLN A 77 0.61 -9.31 3.28
N PHE A 78 -0.03 -9.19 4.45
CA PHE A 78 -1.04 -10.14 4.92
C PHE A 78 -2.21 -9.45 5.60
N LEU A 79 -3.43 -9.91 5.30
CA LEU A 79 -4.66 -9.41 5.92
C LEU A 79 -4.67 -9.58 7.45
N ALA A 80 -4.02 -10.61 7.98
CA ALA A 80 -3.93 -10.81 9.43
C ALA A 80 -3.27 -9.63 10.16
N TYR A 81 -2.33 -8.94 9.51
CA TYR A 81 -1.63 -7.79 10.11
C TYR A 81 -2.34 -6.46 9.87
N PHE A 82 -3.27 -6.42 8.91
CA PHE A 82 -4.12 -5.25 8.68
C PHE A 82 -4.95 -4.87 9.90
N HIS A 83 -5.37 -5.84 10.72
CA HIS A 83 -6.14 -5.58 11.95
C HIS A 83 -5.44 -4.65 12.95
N ASN A 84 -4.11 -4.62 12.96
CA ASN A 84 -3.35 -3.71 13.82
C ASN A 84 -3.43 -2.25 13.33
N ALA A 85 -3.56 -2.07 12.03
CA ALA A 85 -3.55 -0.76 11.37
C ALA A 85 -4.96 -0.27 10.98
N GLU A 86 -5.98 -1.11 11.18
CA GLU A 86 -7.40 -0.80 10.95
C GLU A 86 -7.85 0.43 11.74
N ASP A 87 -7.34 0.61 12.97
CA ASP A 87 -7.72 1.76 13.80
C ASP A 87 -7.23 3.10 13.22
N GLN A 88 -6.03 3.15 12.62
CA GLN A 88 -5.57 4.35 11.90
C GLN A 88 -6.39 4.60 10.64
N LEU A 89 -6.75 3.55 9.89
CA LEU A 89 -7.52 3.71 8.66
C LEU A 89 -8.94 4.22 8.95
N ARG A 90 -9.58 3.66 9.98
CA ARG A 90 -10.94 4.01 10.41
C ARG A 90 -10.97 5.34 11.14
N GLY A 91 -10.01 5.56 12.04
CA GLY A 91 -9.97 6.70 12.95
C GLY A 91 -9.46 7.99 12.31
N GLU A 92 -8.47 7.89 11.40
CA GLU A 92 -7.80 9.06 10.82
C GLU A 92 -8.04 9.15 9.31
N ALA A 93 -7.64 8.14 8.53
CA ALA A 93 -7.65 8.23 7.07
C ALA A 93 -9.05 8.48 6.49
N SER A 94 -10.07 7.82 7.04
CA SER A 94 -11.46 7.89 6.54
C SER A 94 -12.23 9.13 7.02
N THR A 95 -11.90 9.64 8.20
CA THR A 95 -12.63 10.74 8.86
C THR A 95 -12.02 12.11 8.60
N LEU A 96 -10.78 12.15 8.11
CA LEU A 96 -10.01 13.37 7.85
C LEU A 96 -10.78 14.40 7.03
N ALA A 97 -11.40 14.01 5.92
CA ALA A 97 -12.15 14.92 5.07
C ALA A 97 -13.36 15.52 5.79
N PHE A 98 -14.00 14.72 6.65
CA PHE A 98 -15.15 15.15 7.45
C PHE A 98 -14.73 16.12 8.56
N PHE A 99 -13.71 15.79 9.34
CA PHE A 99 -13.25 16.65 10.45
C PHE A 99 -12.51 17.92 10.00
N SER A 100 -11.90 17.90 8.81
CA SER A 100 -11.20 19.06 8.27
C SER A 100 -12.07 19.95 7.39
N GLU A 101 -13.38 19.69 7.29
CA GLU A 101 -14.28 20.39 6.36
C GLU A 101 -13.75 20.41 4.91
N GLY A 102 -13.12 19.31 4.50
CA GLY A 102 -12.52 19.16 3.17
C GLY A 102 -11.18 19.87 2.95
N GLN A 103 -10.57 20.47 3.99
CA GLN A 103 -9.23 21.06 3.89
C GLN A 103 -8.16 19.99 3.65
N PHE A 104 -8.34 18.77 4.18
CA PHE A 104 -7.44 17.65 3.98
C PHE A 104 -8.18 16.45 3.37
N MET A 105 -7.60 15.90 2.32
CA MET A 105 -8.11 14.74 1.60
C MET A 105 -7.06 13.64 1.61
N ASN A 106 -7.51 12.39 1.64
CA ASN A 106 -6.62 11.24 1.56
C ASN A 106 -6.90 10.41 0.30
N PRO A 107 -6.16 10.62 -0.81
CA PRO A 107 -6.33 9.88 -2.05
C PRO A 107 -5.64 8.49 -2.04
N MET A 108 -5.27 7.97 -0.86
CA MET A 108 -4.59 6.69 -0.72
C MET A 108 -5.37 5.52 -1.31
N VAL A 109 -4.66 4.61 -1.98
CA VAL A 109 -5.17 3.31 -2.41
C VAL A 109 -4.43 2.20 -1.68
N LEU A 110 -5.01 1.70 -0.59
CA LEU A 110 -4.42 0.61 0.16
C LEU A 110 -4.66 -0.74 -0.55
N ARG A 111 -3.58 -1.50 -0.75
CA ARG A 111 -3.63 -2.87 -1.28
C ARG A 111 -3.35 -3.87 -0.18
N VAL A 112 -4.24 -4.86 -0.07
CA VAL A 112 -4.06 -6.01 0.82
C VAL A 112 -4.44 -7.27 0.04
N PRO A 113 -3.57 -8.28 -0.05
CA PRO A 113 -3.94 -9.56 -0.63
C PRO A 113 -4.98 -10.23 0.28
N GLY A 114 -6.18 -10.44 -0.24
CA GLY A 114 -7.22 -11.18 0.46
C GLY A 114 -6.84 -12.65 0.62
N VAL A 115 -7.30 -13.27 1.71
CA VAL A 115 -7.20 -14.72 1.90
C VAL A 115 -7.97 -15.41 0.77
N GLY A 116 -7.25 -15.99 -0.19
CA GLY A 116 -7.74 -17.21 -0.82
C GLY A 116 -7.62 -18.29 0.25
N VAL A 117 -8.70 -19.03 0.53
CA VAL A 117 -8.62 -20.25 1.35
C VAL A 117 -7.68 -21.21 0.62
N SER A 118 -6.38 -21.09 0.89
CA SER A 118 -5.41 -22.14 0.63
C SER A 118 -5.25 -22.85 1.96
N GLU A 119 -5.58 -24.14 1.96
CA GLU A 119 -5.67 -25.10 3.07
C GLU A 119 -4.32 -25.34 3.79
N ARG A 120 -3.42 -24.35 3.81
CA ARG A 120 -2.01 -24.52 4.15
C ARG A 120 -1.33 -23.28 4.73
N ILE A 121 -2.07 -22.43 5.46
CA ILE A 121 -1.44 -21.42 6.31
C ILE A 121 -1.42 -21.96 7.75
N TRP A 122 -0.32 -22.66 8.00
CA TRP A 122 0.37 -22.86 9.26
C TRP A 122 -0.08 -21.97 10.42
N TRP A 123 -0.84 -22.55 11.34
CA TRP A 123 -0.91 -22.13 12.73
C TRP A 123 0.15 -22.93 13.52
N PRO A 124 1.10 -22.31 14.25
CA PRO A 124 2.12 -23.06 14.98
C PRO A 124 1.64 -23.59 16.34
N PHE A 125 0.34 -23.75 16.55
CA PHE A 125 -0.18 -24.46 17.73
C PHE A 125 -1.03 -25.65 17.31
N SER A 126 -0.37 -26.78 17.10
CA SER A 126 -0.94 -28.12 17.25
C SER A 126 0.07 -29.00 17.95
#